data_AF-A0A6J1I1U6-F1
#
_entry.id   AF-A0A6J1I1U6-F1
#
_cell.length_a   1.000
_cell.length_b   1.000
_cell.length_c   1.000
_cell.angle_alpha   90.00
_cell.angle_beta   90.00
_cell.angle_gamma   90.00
#
_symmetry.space_group_name_H-M   'P 1'
#
loop_
_entity.id
_entity.type
_entity.pdbx_description
1 polymer ?
#
loop_
_entity_poly.entity_id
_entity_poly.type
_entity_poly.pdbx_seq_one_letter_code
_entity_poly.pdbx_strand_id
1 'polypeptide(L)'
;MLKLLDHMVIENSLSKQLFLRLFPDLSGAAHFIEVNGMIDTSTVESSNITKGEYLLRLHRIYLLLARSLNPVTRNDCIGVAIEASSTDNNPLESIENTLEPGDRLYNRASYWSSLGSRDPDVPETLTYGLVSNLCAISEIHIQPFLAYFQDGFPIYSAKAVRFKMGHQKLSVNSSTSVSNGLAVDYSSASDHFFWTYVSPEFPMAQENTLQIFKLPEPAFCVGGVLQVELLGRVQRQEMDGLYYLCVSHVEVVGRPLLPEYDVDIIDQSGKCILKYFPELPEPSSTNGEIGRGHSRASRLVQRGVHGWEHIVLNTLVGGRGMFDDDDDDIDEEIAE
;
A
#
# COMPACT_ATOMS: atom_id res chain seq x y z
N MET A 1 39.01 -16.38 1.60
CA MET A 1 37.85 -17.21 1.24
C MET A 1 36.56 -16.39 1.27
N LEU A 2 36.12 -15.87 2.43
CA LEU A 2 34.92 -15.01 2.57
C LEU A 2 34.89 -13.81 1.60
N LYS A 3 35.96 -13.00 1.53
CA LYS A 3 36.06 -11.87 0.58
C LYS A 3 35.93 -12.27 -0.90
N LEU A 4 36.31 -13.50 -1.25
CA LEU A 4 36.24 -14.02 -2.62
C LEU A 4 34.81 -14.46 -2.97
N LEU A 5 34.10 -15.05 -1.99
CA LEU A 5 32.69 -15.38 -2.09
C LEU A 5 31.83 -14.12 -2.24
N ASP A 6 32.08 -13.09 -1.42
CA ASP A 6 31.35 -11.82 -1.51
C ASP A 6 31.52 -11.18 -2.90
N HIS A 7 32.76 -11.20 -3.43
CA HIS A 7 33.06 -10.69 -4.77
C HIS A 7 32.27 -11.44 -5.85
N MET A 8 32.24 -12.79 -5.79
CA MET A 8 31.48 -13.59 -6.74
C MET A 8 29.98 -13.31 -6.67
N VAL A 9 29.42 -13.19 -5.46
CA VAL A 9 27.99 -12.89 -5.26
C VAL A 9 27.62 -11.53 -5.86
N ILE A 10 28.47 -10.52 -5.68
CA ILE A 10 28.26 -9.16 -6.17
C ILE A 10 28.43 -9.10 -7.70
N GLU A 11 29.52 -9.63 -8.25
CA GLU A 11 29.78 -9.58 -9.70
C GLU A 11 28.73 -10.33 -10.52
N ASN A 12 28.20 -11.43 -9.99
CA ASN A 12 27.18 -12.23 -10.68
C ASN A 12 25.74 -11.78 -10.37
N SER A 13 25.56 -10.67 -9.63
CA SER A 13 24.24 -10.13 -9.27
C SER A 13 23.32 -11.15 -8.59
N LEU A 14 23.86 -12.06 -7.77
CA LEU A 14 23.09 -13.17 -7.20
C LEU A 14 21.98 -12.69 -6.26
N SER A 15 22.16 -11.55 -5.57
CA SER A 15 21.09 -10.98 -4.73
C SER A 15 19.90 -10.48 -5.54
N LYS A 16 20.14 -9.93 -6.74
CA LYS A 16 19.06 -9.56 -7.66
C LYS A 16 18.33 -10.81 -8.15
N GLN A 17 19.07 -11.86 -8.51
CA GLN A 17 18.46 -13.14 -8.93
C GLN A 17 17.63 -13.76 -7.81
N LEU A 18 18.11 -13.72 -6.56
CA LEU A 18 17.36 -14.18 -5.40
C LEU A 18 16.08 -13.36 -5.20
N PHE A 19 16.18 -12.02 -5.22
CA PHE A 19 15.03 -11.13 -5.12
C PHE A 19 13.96 -11.45 -6.18
N LEU A 20 14.37 -11.60 -7.44
CA LEU A 20 13.44 -11.92 -8.54
C LEU A 20 12.87 -13.34 -8.47
N ARG A 21 13.60 -14.28 -7.85
CA ARG A 21 13.09 -15.63 -7.59
C ARG A 21 12.02 -15.62 -6.50
N LEU A 22 12.18 -14.77 -5.48
CA LEU A 22 11.19 -14.59 -4.41
C LEU A 22 9.99 -13.77 -4.87
N PHE A 23 10.23 -12.78 -5.74
CA PHE A 23 9.22 -11.83 -6.24
C PHE A 23 9.27 -11.68 -7.77
N PRO A 24 8.82 -12.69 -8.53
CA PRO A 24 8.87 -12.66 -9.99
C PRO A 24 8.03 -11.52 -10.61
N ASP A 25 6.92 -11.18 -9.94
CA ASP A 25 6.03 -10.06 -10.23
C ASP A 25 6.75 -8.71 -10.14
N LEU A 26 7.80 -8.60 -9.34
CA LEU A 26 8.60 -7.37 -9.17
C LEU A 26 9.79 -7.27 -10.13
N SER A 27 9.73 -7.93 -11.29
CA SER A 27 10.77 -7.82 -12.32
C SER A 27 11.00 -6.38 -12.82
N GLY A 28 9.94 -5.56 -12.86
CA GLY A 28 10.01 -4.12 -13.15
C GLY A 28 10.72 -3.28 -12.09
N ALA A 29 10.96 -3.82 -10.88
CA ALA A 29 11.63 -3.11 -9.79
C ALA A 29 13.04 -2.61 -10.14
N ALA A 30 13.70 -3.23 -11.13
CA ALA A 30 15.00 -2.78 -11.61
C ALA A 30 14.96 -1.32 -12.11
N HIS A 31 13.85 -0.87 -12.71
CA HIS A 31 13.71 0.53 -13.13
C HIS A 31 13.69 1.47 -11.91
N PHE A 32 12.91 1.13 -10.89
CA PHE A 32 12.83 1.89 -9.64
C PHE A 32 14.16 1.93 -8.88
N ILE A 33 14.88 0.80 -8.81
CA ILE A 33 16.11 0.65 -8.01
C ILE A 33 17.35 1.10 -8.78
N GLU A 34 17.58 0.59 -9.99
CA GLU A 34 18.84 0.72 -10.72
C GLU A 34 18.89 1.97 -11.60
N VAL A 35 17.76 2.31 -12.23
CA VAL A 35 17.65 3.45 -13.17
C VAL A 35 17.33 4.73 -12.41
N ASN A 36 16.27 4.71 -11.60
CA ASN A 36 15.84 5.89 -10.85
C ASN A 36 16.64 6.09 -9.55
N GLY A 37 17.30 5.04 -9.05
CA GLY A 37 18.15 5.14 -7.85
C GLY A 37 17.38 5.48 -6.57
N MET A 38 16.09 5.10 -6.50
CA MET A 38 15.17 5.55 -5.45
C MET A 38 15.49 4.99 -4.06
N ILE A 39 16.24 3.90 -3.96
CA ILE A 39 16.70 3.36 -2.68
C ILE A 39 18.21 3.59 -2.55
N ASP A 40 18.62 4.13 -1.40
CA ASP A 40 20.02 4.24 -1.01
C ASP A 40 20.35 3.33 0.19
N THR A 41 21.66 3.12 0.39
CA THR A 41 22.20 2.34 1.51
C THR A 41 23.08 3.17 2.45
N SER A 42 23.37 4.43 2.09
CA SER A 42 24.14 5.37 2.91
C SER A 42 23.76 6.81 2.62
N THR A 43 23.92 7.70 3.60
CA THR A 43 23.62 9.15 3.48
C THR A 43 24.74 9.98 2.83
N VAL A 44 25.92 9.40 2.58
CA VAL A 44 27.08 10.14 2.08
C VAL A 44 27.14 10.03 0.56
N GLU A 45 26.72 11.10 -0.12
CA GLU A 45 26.89 11.24 -1.57
C GLU A 45 28.38 11.34 -1.92
N SER A 46 28.93 10.33 -2.58
CA SER A 46 30.23 10.44 -3.25
C SER A 46 30.02 10.69 -4.73
N SER A 47 30.64 11.74 -5.25
CA SER A 47 30.44 12.22 -6.63
C SER A 47 31.20 11.42 -7.70
N ASN A 48 31.83 10.29 -7.33
CA ASN A 48 32.47 9.35 -8.26
C ASN A 48 32.38 7.92 -7.70
N ILE A 49 31.27 7.24 -7.96
CA ILE A 49 31.06 5.85 -7.56
C ILE A 49 31.78 4.94 -8.57
N THR A 50 32.73 4.16 -8.10
CA THR A 50 33.38 3.13 -8.94
C THR A 50 32.38 2.04 -9.31
N LYS A 51 32.62 1.31 -10.41
CA LYS A 51 31.77 0.17 -10.80
C LYS A 51 31.59 -0.84 -9.66
N GLY A 52 32.66 -1.11 -8.90
CA GLY A 52 32.62 -2.02 -7.75
C GLY A 52 31.69 -1.53 -6.63
N GLU A 53 31.75 -0.24 -6.30
CA GLU A 53 30.87 0.37 -5.29
C GLU A 53 29.41 0.39 -5.72
N TYR A 54 29.14 0.63 -7.01
CA TYR A 54 27.79 0.56 -7.56
C TYR A 54 27.20 -0.86 -7.45
N LEU A 55 27.96 -1.88 -7.85
CA LEU A 55 27.52 -3.27 -7.73
C LEU A 55 27.31 -3.69 -6.26
N LEU A 56 28.20 -3.26 -5.36
CA LEU A 56 28.05 -3.50 -3.93
C LEU A 56 26.79 -2.82 -3.37
N ARG A 57 26.48 -1.59 -3.81
CA ARG A 57 25.24 -0.88 -3.45
C ARG A 57 24.01 -1.66 -3.91
N LEU A 58 23.95 -2.06 -5.18
CA LEU A 58 22.82 -2.84 -5.72
C LEU A 58 22.66 -4.18 -4.98
N HIS A 59 23.76 -4.89 -4.74
CA HIS A 59 23.77 -6.14 -3.98
C HIS A 59 23.11 -5.97 -2.61
N ARG A 60 23.45 -4.89 -1.88
CA ARG A 60 22.87 -4.58 -0.56
C ARG A 60 21.37 -4.24 -0.66
N ILE A 61 20.97 -3.41 -1.62
CA ILE A 61 19.55 -3.03 -1.80
C ILE A 61 18.71 -4.27 -2.08
N TYR A 62 19.10 -5.09 -3.05
CA TYR A 62 18.35 -6.29 -3.39
C TYR A 62 18.30 -7.31 -2.25
N LEU A 63 19.40 -7.46 -1.50
CA LEU A 63 19.42 -8.34 -0.34
C LEU A 63 18.50 -7.83 0.78
N LEU A 64 18.47 -6.52 1.03
CA LEU A 64 17.57 -5.92 2.02
C LEU A 64 16.12 -6.09 1.62
N LEU A 65 15.77 -5.75 0.37
CA LEU A 65 14.40 -5.91 -0.14
C LEU A 65 13.94 -7.38 -0.11
N ALA A 66 14.82 -8.31 -0.47
CA ALA A 66 14.53 -9.74 -0.39
C ALA A 66 14.19 -10.21 1.03
N ARG A 67 14.74 -9.53 2.05
CA ARG A 67 14.50 -9.83 3.47
C ARG A 67 13.36 -9.03 4.08
N SER A 68 13.05 -7.87 3.52
CA SER A 68 12.17 -6.88 4.14
C SER A 68 10.75 -6.88 3.59
N LEU A 69 10.52 -7.32 2.35
CA LEU A 69 9.18 -7.40 1.78
C LEU A 69 8.42 -8.65 2.24
N ASN A 70 7.11 -8.51 2.39
CA ASN A 70 6.26 -9.66 2.68
C ASN A 70 6.18 -10.64 1.47
N PRO A 71 6.52 -11.94 1.64
CA PRO A 71 6.49 -12.98 0.61
C PRO A 71 5.06 -13.32 0.19
N VAL A 72 4.09 -13.03 1.05
CA VAL A 72 2.67 -13.20 0.76
C VAL A 72 2.09 -11.84 0.41
N THR A 73 1.41 -11.78 -0.73
CA THR A 73 0.63 -10.60 -1.11
C THR A 73 -0.51 -10.42 -0.11
N ARG A 74 -0.62 -9.21 0.43
CA ARG A 74 -1.72 -8.80 1.29
C ARG A 74 -2.84 -8.25 0.42
N ASN A 75 -4.07 -8.71 0.67
CA ASN A 75 -5.24 -8.26 -0.08
C ASN A 75 -5.53 -6.78 0.17
N ASP A 76 -5.40 -6.31 1.43
CA ASP A 76 -5.66 -4.91 1.76
C ASP A 76 -4.51 -4.25 2.52
N CYS A 77 -3.73 -3.42 1.85
CA CYS A 77 -2.63 -2.65 2.39
C CYS A 77 -3.03 -1.29 2.97
N ILE A 78 -4.32 -0.91 2.93
CA ILE A 78 -4.77 0.34 3.56
C ILE A 78 -4.73 0.14 5.08
N GLY A 79 -4.15 1.13 5.77
CA GLY A 79 -4.13 1.19 7.23
C GLY A 79 -5.10 2.21 7.80
N VAL A 80 -5.28 3.35 7.12
CA VAL A 80 -6.10 4.47 7.61
C VAL A 80 -6.61 5.33 6.45
N ALA A 81 -7.80 5.91 6.60
CA ALA A 81 -8.27 6.98 5.73
C ALA A 81 -7.65 8.33 6.18
N ILE A 82 -7.10 9.09 5.24
CA ILE A 82 -6.47 10.39 5.55
C ILE A 82 -7.45 11.53 5.28
N GLU A 83 -7.91 11.66 4.04
CA GLU A 83 -8.82 12.73 3.64
C GLU A 83 -9.55 12.42 2.32
N ALA A 84 -10.71 13.07 2.14
CA ALA A 84 -11.38 13.18 0.86
C ALA A 84 -11.37 14.65 0.41
N SER A 85 -11.32 14.92 -0.89
CA SER A 85 -11.37 16.30 -1.43
C SER A 85 -12.64 17.04 -1.05
N SER A 86 -13.75 16.31 -0.94
CA SER A 86 -15.01 16.81 -0.42
C SER A 86 -15.80 15.68 0.25
N THR A 87 -16.84 16.05 1.00
CA THR A 87 -17.81 15.10 1.56
C THR A 87 -19.13 15.81 1.71
N ASP A 88 -20.23 15.22 1.23
CA ASP A 88 -21.57 15.82 1.32
C ASP A 88 -22.13 15.76 2.74
N ASN A 89 -22.51 14.57 3.21
CA ASN A 89 -23.14 14.40 4.52
C ASN A 89 -22.16 13.85 5.57
N ASN A 90 -21.14 14.62 5.92
CA ASN A 90 -20.15 14.24 6.94
C ASN A 90 -20.80 14.21 8.36
N PRO A 91 -20.65 13.14 9.18
CA PRO A 91 -19.80 11.96 9.00
C PRO A 91 -20.49 10.69 8.52
N LEU A 92 -21.75 10.79 8.09
CA LEU A 92 -22.51 9.62 7.66
C LEU A 92 -21.99 9.04 6.33
N GLU A 93 -21.50 9.90 5.44
CA GLU A 93 -20.98 9.55 4.12
C GLU A 93 -19.46 9.81 4.01
N SER A 94 -18.73 9.57 5.10
CA SER A 94 -17.30 9.85 5.18
C SER A 94 -16.45 8.79 4.47
N ILE A 95 -15.20 9.16 4.15
CA ILE A 95 -14.18 8.25 3.59
C ILE A 95 -13.94 7.01 4.45
N GLU A 96 -14.16 7.09 5.77
CA GLU A 96 -13.98 5.96 6.70
C GLU A 96 -14.87 4.76 6.33
N ASN A 97 -16.05 5.01 5.74
CA ASN A 97 -16.94 3.94 5.31
C ASN A 97 -16.34 3.09 4.19
N THR A 98 -15.34 3.60 3.45
CA THR A 98 -14.70 2.88 2.34
C THR A 98 -13.70 1.83 2.80
N LEU A 99 -13.30 1.83 4.07
CA LEU A 99 -12.34 0.88 4.64
C LEU A 99 -12.97 -0.50 4.90
N GLU A 100 -14.28 -0.55 5.13
CA GLU A 100 -15.00 -1.78 5.41
C GLU A 100 -15.55 -2.39 4.11
N PRO A 101 -15.41 -3.70 3.88
CA PRO A 101 -15.99 -4.35 2.72
C PRO A 101 -17.52 -4.27 2.70
N GLY A 102 -18.07 -3.94 1.52
CA GLY A 102 -19.51 -3.91 1.24
C GLY A 102 -20.14 -2.53 1.30
N ASP A 103 -21.38 -2.43 0.82
CA ASP A 103 -22.15 -1.18 0.72
C ASP A 103 -23.16 -0.98 1.86
N ARG A 104 -23.15 -1.89 2.84
CA ARG A 104 -24.06 -1.94 3.98
C ARG A 104 -23.32 -2.32 5.25
N LEU A 105 -23.46 -1.48 6.27
CA LEU A 105 -22.97 -1.77 7.61
C LEU A 105 -24.17 -1.83 8.55
N TYR A 106 -24.41 -3.00 9.16
CA TYR A 106 -25.64 -3.29 9.91
C TYR A 106 -26.89 -3.07 9.02
N ASN A 107 -27.69 -2.03 9.33
CA ASN A 107 -28.90 -1.68 8.59
C ASN A 107 -28.79 -0.30 7.90
N ARG A 108 -27.58 0.25 7.75
CA ARG A 108 -27.36 1.51 7.04
C ARG A 108 -26.51 1.30 5.80
N ALA A 109 -26.70 2.18 4.82
CA ALA A 109 -25.77 2.31 3.71
C ALA A 109 -24.39 2.72 4.23
N SER A 110 -23.34 2.13 3.67
CA SER A 110 -21.94 2.40 3.99
C SER A 110 -21.22 2.80 2.71
N TYR A 111 -20.96 4.09 2.56
CA TYR A 111 -20.26 4.67 1.41
C TYR A 111 -19.70 6.04 1.76
N TRP A 112 -18.73 6.48 0.97
CA TRP A 112 -18.36 7.88 0.86
C TRP A 112 -19.15 8.56 -0.26
N SER A 113 -19.51 9.83 -0.07
CA SER A 113 -20.17 10.68 -1.09
C SER A 113 -19.46 12.02 -1.23
N SER A 114 -19.17 12.42 -2.47
CA SER A 114 -18.66 13.76 -2.81
C SER A 114 -19.72 14.85 -2.61
N LEU A 115 -19.32 16.11 -2.49
CA LEU A 115 -20.24 17.23 -2.74
C LEU A 115 -20.75 17.21 -4.19
N GLY A 116 -21.98 17.69 -4.38
CA GLY A 116 -22.59 17.82 -5.70
C GLY A 116 -21.90 18.87 -6.57
N SER A 117 -21.67 18.56 -7.84
CA SER A 117 -21.10 19.49 -8.83
C SER A 117 -22.00 19.65 -10.05
N ARG A 118 -22.07 20.87 -10.61
CA ARG A 118 -22.71 21.11 -11.92
C ARG A 118 -21.82 20.65 -13.08
N ASP A 119 -20.52 20.77 -12.88
CA ASP A 119 -19.51 20.40 -13.86
C ASP A 119 -19.13 18.92 -13.64
N PRO A 120 -19.44 18.02 -14.60
CA PRO A 120 -19.11 16.61 -14.49
C PRO A 120 -17.61 16.34 -14.58
N ASP A 121 -16.79 17.28 -15.04
CA ASP A 121 -15.36 17.05 -15.24
C ASP A 121 -14.51 17.42 -14.01
N VAL A 122 -15.14 17.96 -12.96
CA VAL A 122 -14.47 18.21 -11.67
C VAL A 122 -14.19 16.88 -10.96
N PRO A 123 -12.91 16.52 -10.76
CA PRO A 123 -12.54 15.26 -10.13
C PRO A 123 -12.73 15.31 -8.61
N GLU A 124 -12.74 14.13 -8.00
CA GLU A 124 -12.67 13.96 -6.54
C GLU A 124 -11.52 13.02 -6.18
N THR A 125 -11.00 13.14 -4.97
CA THR A 125 -9.88 12.34 -4.48
C THR A 125 -10.18 11.73 -3.12
N LEU A 126 -9.78 10.47 -2.95
CA LEU A 126 -9.74 9.77 -1.67
C LEU A 126 -8.29 9.40 -1.35
N THR A 127 -7.77 9.90 -0.24
CA THR A 127 -6.37 9.72 0.18
C THR A 127 -6.30 8.79 1.39
N TYR A 128 -5.42 7.80 1.31
CA TYR A 128 -5.24 6.73 2.27
C TYR A 128 -3.78 6.62 2.73
N GLY A 129 -3.60 6.24 3.99
CA GLY A 129 -2.33 5.82 4.55
C GLY A 129 -2.24 4.29 4.52
N LEU A 130 -1.12 3.76 4.03
CA LEU A 130 -0.86 2.34 3.95
C LEU A 130 -0.30 1.81 5.28
N VAL A 131 -0.38 0.50 5.46
CA VAL A 131 0.16 -0.20 6.65
C VAL A 131 1.68 -0.13 6.78
N SER A 132 2.39 0.32 5.74
CA SER A 132 3.85 0.48 5.73
C SER A 132 4.24 1.66 4.85
N ASN A 133 5.32 2.35 5.22
CA ASN A 133 5.89 3.45 4.43
C ASN A 133 6.57 2.97 3.14
N LEU A 134 6.75 1.67 2.94
CA LEU A 134 7.11 1.12 1.64
C LEU A 134 6.23 -0.09 1.33
N CYS A 135 5.51 -0.02 0.22
CA CYS A 135 4.66 -1.11 -0.25
C CYS A 135 4.80 -1.29 -1.76
N ALA A 136 5.03 -2.52 -2.22
CA ALA A 136 4.95 -2.86 -3.63
C ALA A 136 3.49 -3.19 -3.99
N ILE A 137 2.82 -2.27 -4.67
CA ILE A 137 1.39 -2.35 -4.99
C ILE A 137 1.21 -2.91 -6.39
N SER A 138 0.30 -3.86 -6.53
CA SER A 138 0.00 -4.53 -7.79
C SER A 138 -1.39 -4.20 -8.33
N GLU A 139 -2.37 -4.11 -7.43
CA GLU A 139 -3.76 -3.87 -7.81
C GLU A 139 -4.40 -2.92 -6.79
N ILE A 140 -5.36 -2.13 -7.28
CA ILE A 140 -6.24 -1.33 -6.45
C ILE A 140 -7.66 -1.73 -6.83
N HIS A 141 -8.50 -2.02 -5.84
CA HIS A 141 -9.88 -2.43 -6.07
C HIS A 141 -10.81 -1.35 -5.55
N ILE A 142 -11.86 -1.03 -6.31
CA ILE A 142 -12.85 -0.01 -5.92
C ILE A 142 -14.24 -0.53 -6.24
N GLN A 143 -15.17 -0.37 -5.29
CA GLN A 143 -16.58 -0.63 -5.48
C GLN A 143 -17.36 0.69 -5.49
N PRO A 144 -17.92 1.12 -6.65
CA PRO A 144 -18.88 2.22 -6.68
C PRO A 144 -20.17 1.90 -5.92
N PHE A 145 -20.85 2.93 -5.42
CA PHE A 145 -22.07 2.76 -4.63
C PHE A 145 -23.35 2.82 -5.48
N LEU A 146 -24.25 1.87 -5.23
CA LEU A 146 -25.63 1.87 -5.72
C LEU A 146 -26.53 2.52 -4.67
N ALA A 147 -27.16 3.66 -5.00
CA ALA A 147 -28.13 4.30 -4.12
C ALA A 147 -29.46 3.55 -4.15
N TYR A 148 -29.51 2.39 -3.52
CA TYR A 148 -30.66 1.48 -3.53
C TYR A 148 -31.93 2.07 -2.85
N PHE A 149 -31.79 3.23 -2.21
CA PHE A 149 -32.87 3.99 -1.57
C PHE A 149 -33.43 5.11 -2.46
N GLN A 150 -32.88 5.32 -3.66
CA GLN A 150 -33.38 6.27 -4.66
C GLN A 150 -34.10 5.55 -5.79
N ASP A 151 -35.08 6.23 -6.39
CA ASP A 151 -35.81 5.71 -7.54
C ASP A 151 -34.85 5.44 -8.71
N GLY A 152 -35.07 4.33 -9.41
CA GLY A 152 -34.22 3.89 -10.52
C GLY A 152 -32.88 3.26 -10.11
N PHE A 153 -32.57 3.19 -8.81
CA PHE A 153 -31.34 2.59 -8.27
C PHE A 153 -30.06 3.10 -8.98
N PRO A 154 -29.79 4.42 -8.94
CA PRO A 154 -28.66 5.01 -9.65
C PRO A 154 -27.31 4.58 -9.05
N ILE A 155 -26.30 4.45 -9.92
CA ILE A 155 -24.91 4.16 -9.54
C ILE A 155 -24.09 5.43 -9.73
N TYR A 156 -23.48 5.92 -8.65
CA TYR A 156 -22.70 7.15 -8.65
C TYR A 156 -21.21 6.87 -8.85
N SER A 157 -20.86 6.27 -9.99
CA SER A 157 -19.44 5.95 -10.29
C SER A 157 -18.77 7.01 -11.16
N ALA A 158 -17.44 6.94 -11.24
CA ALA A 158 -16.65 7.76 -12.14
C ALA A 158 -16.63 7.16 -13.56
N LYS A 159 -16.19 7.94 -14.57
CA LYS A 159 -15.87 7.42 -15.90
C LYS A 159 -14.55 6.68 -15.90
N ALA A 160 -13.58 7.20 -15.15
CA ALA A 160 -12.25 6.64 -15.03
C ALA A 160 -11.67 6.91 -13.64
N VAL A 161 -10.59 6.19 -13.30
CA VAL A 161 -9.81 6.39 -12.08
C VAL A 161 -8.33 6.48 -12.39
N ARG A 162 -7.61 7.22 -11.56
CA ARG A 162 -6.15 7.31 -11.58
C ARG A 162 -5.62 7.16 -10.16
N PHE A 163 -4.46 6.53 -10.01
CA PHE A 163 -3.83 6.29 -8.73
C PHE A 163 -2.54 7.10 -8.62
N LYS A 164 -2.35 7.76 -7.49
CA LYS A 164 -1.11 8.46 -7.15
C LYS A 164 -0.53 7.86 -5.88
N MET A 165 0.79 7.72 -5.84
CA MET A 165 1.50 7.17 -4.68
C MET A 165 2.67 8.08 -4.33
N GLY A 166 2.96 8.18 -3.04
CA GLY A 166 4.06 8.99 -2.56
C GLY A 166 3.96 9.22 -1.06
N HIS A 167 4.28 10.45 -0.66
CA HIS A 167 4.51 10.77 0.74
C HIS A 167 3.99 12.15 1.13
N GLN A 168 3.71 12.31 2.42
CA GLN A 168 3.30 13.60 2.97
C GLN A 168 4.47 14.59 2.98
N LYS A 169 4.17 15.88 2.77
CA LYS A 169 5.11 16.97 3.01
C LYS A 169 5.35 17.07 4.52
N LEU A 170 6.60 16.96 4.94
CA LEU A 170 6.97 17.28 6.32
C LEU A 170 6.66 18.75 6.57
N SER A 171 5.69 19.06 7.43
CA SER A 171 5.47 20.43 7.87
C SER A 171 6.66 20.83 8.75
N VAL A 172 7.52 21.69 8.23
CA VAL A 172 8.60 22.32 8.99
C VAL A 172 7.95 23.28 9.99
N ASN A 173 7.28 22.79 11.05
CA ASN A 173 6.70 23.60 12.13
C ASN A 173 6.30 22.78 13.38
N SER A 174 6.99 21.68 13.72
CA SER A 174 6.83 21.02 15.03
C SER A 174 8.07 21.14 15.93
N SER A 175 8.81 22.25 15.83
CA SER A 175 9.86 22.56 16.79
C SER A 175 10.05 24.06 17.04
N THR A 176 9.00 24.83 17.33
CA THR A 176 9.09 25.99 18.27
C THR A 176 7.70 26.55 18.65
N SER A 177 7.40 26.49 19.95
CA SER A 177 6.63 27.43 20.78
C SER A 177 5.43 28.24 20.21
N VAL A 178 4.27 27.98 20.81
CA VAL A 178 3.23 28.92 21.31
C VAL A 178 3.13 30.30 20.63
N SER A 179 2.09 30.53 19.81
CA SER A 179 0.99 31.48 20.10
C SER A 179 0.25 31.95 18.84
N ASN A 180 -1.06 32.08 19.03
CA ASN A 180 -2.05 32.89 18.33
C ASN A 180 -2.47 32.51 16.90
N GLY A 181 -3.75 32.15 16.83
CA GLY A 181 -4.45 31.82 15.61
C GLY A 181 -4.49 32.97 14.61
N LEU A 182 -4.24 32.62 13.36
CA LEU A 182 -4.64 33.33 12.17
C LEU A 182 -4.98 32.25 11.13
N ALA A 183 -6.08 32.52 10.43
CA ALA A 183 -6.73 31.74 9.38
C ALA A 183 -5.93 30.59 8.77
N VAL A 184 -6.51 29.39 8.85
CA VAL A 184 -6.10 28.25 8.03
C VAL A 184 -6.41 28.62 6.58
N ASP A 185 -5.37 28.93 5.83
CA ASP A 185 -5.44 29.16 4.39
C ASP A 185 -5.86 27.84 3.73
N TYR A 186 -7.02 27.81 3.09
CA TYR A 186 -7.50 26.67 2.29
C TYR A 186 -6.76 26.62 0.94
N SER A 187 -5.43 26.67 0.96
CA SER A 187 -4.61 26.40 -0.21
C SER A 187 -4.70 24.91 -0.52
N SER A 188 -5.58 24.56 -1.47
CA SER A 188 -5.67 23.32 -2.25
C SER A 188 -5.14 22.06 -1.56
N ALA A 189 -6.02 21.11 -1.19
CA ALA A 189 -5.67 19.79 -0.62
C ALA A 189 -4.57 19.03 -1.40
N SER A 190 -4.34 19.35 -2.68
CA SER A 190 -3.23 18.83 -3.47
C SER A 190 -1.83 19.24 -2.98
N ASP A 191 -1.71 20.25 -2.12
CA ASP A 191 -0.43 20.86 -1.78
C ASP A 191 0.22 20.27 -0.51
N HIS A 192 -0.29 19.16 0.02
CA HIS A 192 0.26 18.47 1.21
C HIS A 192 1.03 17.19 0.91
N PHE A 193 1.10 16.76 -0.34
CA PHE A 193 1.74 15.50 -0.74
C PHE A 193 2.73 15.70 -1.88
N PHE A 194 3.74 14.82 -1.93
CA PHE A 194 4.61 14.64 -3.08
C PHE A 194 4.31 13.28 -3.71
N TRP A 195 4.00 13.30 -5.01
CA TRP A 195 3.66 12.10 -5.77
C TRP A 195 4.89 11.62 -6.55
N THR A 196 5.33 10.40 -6.25
CA THR A 196 6.50 9.76 -6.88
C THR A 196 6.07 8.80 -7.99
N TYR A 197 4.80 8.40 -7.98
CA TYR A 197 4.19 7.59 -9.02
C TYR A 197 2.78 8.10 -9.31
N VAL A 198 2.43 8.09 -10.60
CA VAL A 198 1.09 8.39 -11.12
C VAL A 198 0.78 7.34 -12.19
N SER A 199 -0.33 6.62 -12.01
CA SER A 199 -0.75 5.59 -12.96
C SER A 199 -1.34 6.20 -14.24
N PRO A 200 -1.50 5.40 -15.32
CA PRO A 200 -2.47 5.69 -16.37
C PRO A 200 -3.89 5.79 -15.80
N GLU A 201 -4.81 6.31 -16.61
CA GLU A 201 -6.24 6.26 -16.31
C GLU A 201 -6.81 4.88 -16.64
N PHE A 202 -7.68 4.38 -15.76
CA PHE A 202 -8.41 3.14 -15.97
C PHE A 202 -9.90 3.42 -16.09
N PRO A 203 -10.60 2.86 -17.08
CA PRO A 203 -12.05 3.03 -17.19
C PRO A 203 -12.75 2.36 -16.01
N MET A 204 -13.75 3.03 -15.43
CA MET A 204 -14.58 2.49 -14.35
C MET A 204 -15.96 2.14 -14.90
N ALA A 205 -16.40 0.91 -14.64
CA ALA A 205 -17.72 0.43 -15.03
C ALA A 205 -18.80 1.04 -14.12
N GLN A 206 -19.99 1.24 -14.67
CA GLN A 206 -21.16 1.73 -13.94
C GLN A 206 -21.87 0.58 -13.21
N GLU A 207 -21.15 -0.12 -12.33
CA GLU A 207 -21.61 -1.33 -11.64
C GLU A 207 -21.25 -1.26 -10.14
N ASN A 208 -22.16 -1.70 -9.27
CA ASN A 208 -21.91 -1.85 -7.84
C ASN A 208 -21.29 -3.22 -7.54
N THR A 209 -20.08 -3.40 -8.05
CA THR A 209 -19.24 -4.59 -7.85
C THR A 209 -17.83 -4.13 -7.53
N LEU A 210 -17.06 -4.95 -6.83
CA LEU A 210 -15.65 -4.67 -6.56
C LEU A 210 -14.86 -4.81 -7.88
N GLN A 211 -14.47 -3.66 -8.46
CA GLN A 211 -13.74 -3.60 -9.72
C GLN A 211 -12.24 -3.63 -9.46
N ILE A 212 -11.51 -4.45 -10.21
CA ILE A 212 -10.08 -4.69 -10.04
C ILE A 212 -9.28 -3.86 -11.06
N PHE A 213 -8.46 -2.94 -10.57
CA PHE A 213 -7.56 -2.12 -11.39
C PHE A 213 -6.11 -2.61 -11.23
N LYS A 214 -5.63 -3.36 -12.21
CA LYS A 214 -4.25 -3.88 -12.21
C LYS A 214 -3.30 -2.85 -12.80
N LEU A 215 -2.21 -2.55 -12.08
CA LEU A 215 -1.17 -1.67 -12.58
C LEU A 215 -0.38 -2.36 -13.71
N PRO A 216 0.13 -1.62 -14.72
CA PRO A 216 0.93 -2.20 -15.80
C PRO A 216 2.18 -2.94 -15.28
N GLU A 217 2.79 -2.38 -14.24
CA GLU A 217 3.87 -2.99 -13.46
C GLU A 217 3.64 -2.66 -11.99
N PRO A 218 3.99 -3.55 -11.04
CA PRO A 218 3.88 -3.23 -9.63
C PRO A 218 4.70 -1.98 -9.26
N ALA A 219 4.05 -1.06 -8.56
CA ALA A 219 4.62 0.23 -8.20
C ALA A 219 5.02 0.26 -6.72
N PHE A 220 6.21 0.77 -6.41
CA PHE A 220 6.61 1.03 -5.03
C PHE A 220 5.99 2.34 -4.54
N CYS A 221 5.06 2.26 -3.59
CA CYS A 221 4.59 3.40 -2.83
C CYS A 221 5.59 3.72 -1.72
N VAL A 222 6.36 4.80 -1.89
CA VAL A 222 7.33 5.30 -0.89
C VAL A 222 6.70 6.43 -0.08
N GLY A 223 6.67 6.26 1.24
CA GLY A 223 6.01 7.11 2.22
C GLY A 223 4.59 6.70 2.58
N GLY A 224 4.11 5.59 2.04
CA GLY A 224 2.86 4.98 2.48
C GLY A 224 1.61 5.82 2.21
N VAL A 225 1.61 6.75 1.26
CA VAL A 225 0.40 7.50 0.88
C VAL A 225 -0.08 7.09 -0.50
N LEU A 226 -1.35 6.71 -0.60
CA LEU A 226 -2.04 6.41 -1.84
C LEU A 226 -3.26 7.33 -2.01
N GLN A 227 -3.42 7.93 -3.18
CA GLN A 227 -4.60 8.70 -3.54
C GLN A 227 -5.30 8.08 -4.75
N VAL A 228 -6.60 7.84 -4.60
CA VAL A 228 -7.52 7.51 -5.68
C VAL A 228 -8.10 8.81 -6.21
N GLU A 229 -7.92 9.07 -7.50
CA GLU A 229 -8.49 10.22 -8.22
C GLU A 229 -9.62 9.71 -9.13
N LEU A 230 -10.85 10.09 -8.81
CA LEU A 230 -12.08 9.75 -9.52
C LEU A 230 -12.36 10.81 -10.60
N LEU A 231 -12.34 10.38 -11.87
CA LEU A 231 -12.37 11.25 -13.04
C LEU A 231 -13.70 11.12 -13.78
N GLY A 232 -14.37 12.25 -13.98
CA GLY A 232 -15.60 12.35 -14.76
C GLY A 232 -16.81 11.76 -14.03
N ARG A 233 -17.76 12.59 -13.69
CA ARG A 233 -19.01 12.19 -13.04
C ARG A 233 -20.02 11.74 -14.09
N VAL A 234 -20.75 10.67 -13.81
CA VAL A 234 -21.72 10.08 -14.75
C VAL A 234 -23.17 10.38 -14.33
N GLN A 235 -23.47 10.17 -13.06
CA GLN A 235 -24.84 10.21 -12.54
C GLN A 235 -25.20 11.55 -11.91
N ARG A 236 -26.41 12.03 -12.21
CA ARG A 236 -27.03 13.17 -11.51
C ARG A 236 -28.00 12.70 -10.45
N GLN A 237 -28.04 13.40 -9.33
CA GLN A 237 -29.09 13.21 -8.34
C GLN A 237 -30.35 13.96 -8.78
N GLU A 238 -31.52 13.32 -8.64
CA GLU A 238 -32.78 13.90 -9.12
C GLU A 238 -33.23 15.11 -8.29
N MET A 239 -32.90 15.14 -7.00
CA MET A 239 -33.37 16.18 -6.07
C MET A 239 -32.85 17.57 -6.40
N ASP A 240 -31.61 17.69 -6.87
CA ASP A 240 -30.93 18.96 -7.13
C ASP A 240 -30.34 19.08 -8.55
N GLY A 241 -30.32 17.99 -9.30
CA GLY A 241 -29.77 17.93 -10.66
C GLY A 241 -28.24 18.01 -10.72
N LEU A 242 -27.53 17.84 -9.60
CA LEU A 242 -26.07 17.88 -9.53
C LEU A 242 -25.46 16.49 -9.71
N TYR A 243 -24.20 16.45 -10.13
CA TYR A 243 -23.42 15.23 -10.28
C TYR A 243 -22.71 14.86 -8.98
N TYR A 244 -22.80 13.59 -8.62
CA TYR A 244 -22.20 13.02 -7.42
C TYR A 244 -21.32 11.81 -7.76
N LEU A 245 -20.35 11.53 -6.88
CA LEU A 245 -19.56 10.32 -6.87
C LEU A 245 -19.72 9.65 -5.51
N CYS A 246 -19.96 8.34 -5.50
CA CYS A 246 -20.07 7.56 -4.30
C CYS A 246 -19.27 6.25 -4.40
N VAL A 247 -18.51 5.95 -3.36
CA VAL A 247 -17.66 4.76 -3.27
C VAL A 247 -18.02 3.98 -2.01
N SER A 248 -18.32 2.70 -2.16
CA SER A 248 -18.63 1.79 -1.06
C SER A 248 -17.37 1.28 -0.38
N HIS A 249 -16.38 0.87 -1.17
CA HIS A 249 -15.19 0.18 -0.67
C HIS A 249 -13.96 0.43 -1.54
N VAL A 250 -12.80 0.53 -0.90
CA VAL A 250 -11.48 0.56 -1.55
C VAL A 250 -10.57 -0.44 -0.86
N GLU A 251 -9.87 -1.26 -1.65
CA GLU A 251 -8.88 -2.25 -1.19
C GLU A 251 -7.59 -2.09 -2.01
N VAL A 252 -6.42 -2.23 -1.37
CA VAL A 252 -5.11 -2.12 -2.06
C VAL A 252 -4.31 -3.42 -1.92
N VAL A 253 -4.09 -4.10 -3.03
CA VAL A 253 -3.38 -5.38 -3.07
C VAL A 253 -1.89 -5.16 -3.30
N GLY A 254 -1.06 -5.63 -2.36
CA GLY A 254 0.38 -5.40 -2.44
C GLY A 254 1.21 -6.15 -1.39
N ARG A 255 2.49 -5.80 -1.34
CA ARG A 255 3.49 -6.37 -0.44
C ARG A 255 4.09 -5.25 0.41
N PRO A 256 3.58 -5.03 1.63
CA PRO A 256 4.21 -4.08 2.54
C PRO A 256 5.55 -4.61 3.04
N LEU A 257 6.36 -3.74 3.64
CA LEU A 257 7.47 -4.21 4.46
C LEU A 257 6.97 -5.00 5.67
N LEU A 258 7.84 -5.88 6.16
CA LEU A 258 7.66 -6.53 7.45
C LEU A 258 7.80 -5.51 8.59
N PRO A 259 7.17 -5.77 9.75
CA PRO A 259 7.16 -4.83 10.87
C PRO A 259 8.54 -4.41 11.38
N GLU A 260 9.57 -5.23 11.19
CA GLU A 260 10.95 -4.96 11.60
C GLU A 260 11.69 -4.04 10.63
N TYR A 261 11.05 -3.60 9.54
CA TYR A 261 11.66 -2.75 8.53
C TYR A 261 10.81 -1.50 8.29
N ASP A 262 11.49 -0.39 8.01
CA ASP A 262 10.85 0.86 7.63
C ASP A 262 11.73 1.62 6.62
N VAL A 263 11.25 2.77 6.14
CA VAL A 263 11.98 3.66 5.25
C VAL A 263 12.00 5.09 5.76
N ASP A 264 13.14 5.76 5.57
CA ASP A 264 13.23 7.22 5.72
C ASP A 264 13.37 7.85 4.36
N ILE A 265 12.49 8.80 4.10
CA ILE A 265 12.52 9.60 2.87
C ILE A 265 13.58 10.69 3.05
N ILE A 266 14.50 10.75 2.11
CA ILE A 266 15.64 11.68 2.10
C ILE A 266 15.18 13.04 1.57
N ASP A 267 14.38 13.05 0.52
CA ASP A 267 14.00 14.27 -0.19
C ASP A 267 12.63 14.14 -0.89
N GLN A 268 12.21 15.22 -1.57
CA GLN A 268 10.91 15.32 -2.25
C GLN A 268 10.77 14.42 -3.48
N SER A 269 11.87 13.85 -4.00
CA SER A 269 11.82 12.91 -5.13
C SER A 269 11.32 11.52 -4.72
N GLY A 270 11.18 11.27 -3.41
CA GLY A 270 10.85 9.96 -2.86
C GLY A 270 12.06 9.06 -2.67
N LYS A 271 13.29 9.55 -2.89
CA LYS A 271 14.50 8.80 -2.58
C LYS A 271 14.49 8.44 -1.09
N CYS A 272 14.75 7.18 -0.76
CA CYS A 272 14.65 6.68 0.60
C CYS A 272 15.79 5.75 1.01
N ILE A 273 15.91 5.52 2.32
CA ILE A 273 16.84 4.57 2.92
C ILE A 273 16.04 3.51 3.65
N LEU A 274 16.25 2.23 3.33
CA LEU A 274 15.69 1.12 4.10
C LEU A 274 16.41 0.97 5.44
N LYS A 275 15.65 0.89 6.52
CA LYS A 275 16.13 0.63 7.87
C LYS A 275 15.57 -0.67 8.42
N TYR A 276 16.36 -1.28 9.31
CA TYR A 276 15.99 -2.48 10.06
C TYR A 276 15.98 -2.17 11.55
N PHE A 277 14.87 -2.49 12.21
CA PHE A 277 14.58 -2.25 13.62
C PHE A 277 14.25 -3.59 14.30
N PRO A 278 15.25 -4.27 14.89
CA PRO A 278 15.06 -5.59 15.50
C PRO A 278 14.22 -5.60 16.79
N GLU A 279 13.96 -4.43 17.38
CA GLU A 279 13.27 -4.28 18.67
C GLU A 279 11.92 -3.59 18.47
N LEU A 280 10.87 -4.36 18.16
CA LEU A 280 9.51 -3.90 18.43
C LEU A 280 9.19 -4.26 19.89
N PRO A 281 8.87 -3.28 20.76
CA PRO A 281 8.41 -3.60 22.11
C PRO A 281 7.15 -4.47 22.04
N GLU A 282 7.20 -5.66 22.66
CA GLU A 282 6.01 -6.45 22.98
C GLU A 282 4.96 -5.54 23.63
N PRO A 283 3.67 -5.58 23.22
CA PRO A 283 2.65 -4.79 23.88
C PRO A 283 2.51 -5.28 25.32
N SER A 284 2.97 -4.48 26.27
CA SER A 284 2.84 -4.77 27.69
C SER A 284 1.37 -4.91 28.04
N SER A 285 0.98 -6.13 28.42
CA SER A 285 -0.32 -6.41 29.02
C SER A 285 -0.35 -5.82 30.43
N THR A 286 -0.77 -4.57 30.57
CA THR A 286 -1.15 -4.00 31.87
C THR A 286 -2.61 -3.57 31.85
N ASN A 287 -3.42 -4.31 32.61
CA ASN A 287 -4.74 -3.89 33.04
C ASN A 287 -4.58 -2.60 33.88
N GLY A 288 -5.27 -1.54 33.48
CA GLY A 288 -5.34 -0.28 34.23
C GLY A 288 -6.23 0.74 33.53
N GLU A 289 -7.34 1.07 34.16
CA GLU A 289 -8.38 1.97 33.67
C GLU A 289 -7.95 3.45 33.57
N ILE A 290 -8.50 4.10 32.54
CA ILE A 290 -8.87 5.53 32.39
C ILE A 290 -7.76 6.59 32.35
N GLY A 291 -7.60 7.17 31.15
CA GLY A 291 -7.03 8.49 30.90
C GLY A 291 -7.04 8.81 29.40
N ARG A 292 -7.91 9.72 28.95
CA ARG A 292 -8.03 10.19 27.56
C ARG A 292 -6.74 10.88 27.09
N GLY A 293 -6.22 10.49 25.92
CA GLY A 293 -5.22 11.25 25.18
C GLY A 293 -4.41 10.42 24.18
N HIS A 294 -4.64 10.68 22.89
CA HIS A 294 -3.80 10.39 21.71
C HIS A 294 -3.43 8.95 21.30
N SER A 295 -3.44 8.77 19.97
CA SER A 295 -2.79 7.75 19.14
C SER A 295 -3.08 6.28 19.45
N ARG A 296 -4.07 5.70 18.76
CA ARG A 296 -4.23 4.25 18.63
C ARG A 296 -4.76 3.87 17.23
N ALA A 297 -3.83 3.69 16.29
CA ALA A 297 -4.03 2.83 15.13
C ALA A 297 -2.97 1.72 15.21
N SER A 298 -3.21 0.74 16.09
CA SER A 298 -2.41 -0.48 16.16
C SER A 298 -3.28 -1.59 16.72
N ARG A 299 -4.14 -2.18 15.89
CA ARG A 299 -4.74 -3.49 16.17
C ARG A 299 -4.87 -4.29 14.88
N LEU A 300 -4.51 -5.56 14.99
CA LEU A 300 -4.76 -6.70 14.10
C LEU A 300 -3.79 -6.93 12.93
N VAL A 301 -2.64 -7.54 13.22
CA VAL A 301 -2.22 -8.82 12.59
C VAL A 301 -1.34 -9.60 13.57
N GLN A 302 -1.89 -10.62 14.24
CA GLN A 302 -1.10 -11.74 14.75
C GLN A 302 -1.59 -13.01 14.05
N ARG A 303 -0.91 -13.40 12.98
CA ARG A 303 -0.86 -14.78 12.50
C ARG A 303 0.23 -14.93 11.43
N GLY A 304 1.29 -15.67 11.75
CA GLY A 304 2.18 -16.26 10.74
C GLY A 304 3.64 -15.81 10.74
N VAL A 305 4.35 -15.83 11.87
CA VAL A 305 5.81 -15.56 11.91
C VAL A 305 6.68 -16.83 11.86
N HIS A 306 6.14 -18.04 12.01
CA HIS A 306 6.96 -19.26 12.15
C HIS A 306 7.27 -20.05 10.85
N GLY A 307 7.20 -19.44 9.66
CA GLY A 307 7.34 -20.15 8.38
C GLY A 307 8.52 -19.75 7.48
N TRP A 308 9.26 -18.70 7.81
CA TRP A 308 10.14 -18.01 6.84
C TRP A 308 11.42 -18.76 6.49
N GLU A 309 12.07 -19.39 7.48
CA GLU A 309 13.29 -20.16 7.24
C GLU A 309 13.02 -21.34 6.30
N HIS A 310 11.86 -21.99 6.43
CA HIS A 310 11.44 -23.08 5.57
C HIS A 310 11.11 -22.65 4.13
N ILE A 311 10.50 -21.48 3.93
CA ILE A 311 10.17 -20.97 2.58
C ILE A 311 11.45 -20.60 1.82
N VAL A 312 12.41 -19.94 2.47
CA VAL A 312 13.71 -19.61 1.88
C VAL A 312 14.50 -20.88 1.55
N LEU A 313 14.52 -21.87 2.46
CA LEU A 313 15.20 -23.15 2.22
C LEU A 313 14.57 -23.95 1.08
N ASN A 314 13.25 -24.05 1.02
CA ASN A 314 12.54 -24.78 -0.05
C ASN A 314 12.67 -24.10 -1.42
N THR A 315 12.84 -22.77 -1.45
CA THR A 315 13.04 -22.04 -2.69
C THR A 315 14.49 -22.13 -3.19
N LEU A 316 15.47 -22.29 -2.28
CA LEU A 316 16.90 -22.45 -2.59
C LEU A 316 17.25 -23.89 -3.00
N VAL A 317 16.65 -24.89 -2.35
CA VAL A 317 16.82 -26.31 -2.68
C VAL A 317 15.80 -26.64 -3.76
N GLY A 318 16.22 -26.52 -5.03
CA GLY A 318 15.36 -26.76 -6.19
C GLY A 318 14.52 -28.04 -6.05
N GLY A 319 13.23 -27.92 -6.41
CA GLY A 319 12.28 -29.03 -6.46
C GLY A 319 12.88 -30.22 -7.20
N ARG A 320 13.31 -31.21 -6.41
CA ARG A 320 13.70 -32.52 -6.89
C ARG A 320 12.63 -33.47 -6.37
N GLY A 321 11.66 -33.78 -7.22
CA GLY A 321 10.80 -34.92 -7.01
C GLY A 321 11.66 -36.19 -6.98
N MET A 322 11.47 -36.99 -5.92
CA MET A 322 11.81 -38.41 -5.81
C MET A 322 10.71 -38.99 -4.92
N PHE A 323 9.72 -39.66 -5.52
CA PHE A 323 9.65 -41.12 -5.72
C PHE A 323 9.41 -41.87 -4.40
N ASP A 324 8.22 -42.45 -4.35
CA ASP A 324 7.75 -43.67 -3.66
C ASP A 324 8.73 -44.34 -2.72
N ASP A 325 8.27 -44.54 -1.49
CA ASP A 325 8.38 -45.85 -0.83
C ASP A 325 7.01 -46.12 -0.20
N ASP A 326 6.24 -46.97 -0.89
CA ASP A 326 5.20 -47.79 -0.29
C ASP A 326 5.87 -48.68 0.76
N ASP A 327 5.40 -48.63 2.00
CA ASP A 327 5.54 -49.79 2.88
C ASP A 327 4.26 -49.91 3.72
N ASP A 328 3.71 -51.11 3.59
CA ASP A 328 2.49 -51.62 4.19
C ASP A 328 2.55 -51.56 5.72
N ASP A 329 1.44 -51.19 6.35
CA ASP A 329 1.08 -51.77 7.64
C ASP A 329 -0.41 -52.10 7.68
N ILE A 330 -0.62 -53.39 7.89
CA ILE A 330 -1.85 -54.14 7.96
C ILE A 330 -2.49 -53.86 9.31
N ASP A 331 -3.74 -53.38 9.34
CA ASP A 331 -4.60 -53.54 10.50
C ASP A 331 -5.89 -54.26 10.11
N GLU A 332 -5.89 -55.53 10.50
CA GLU A 332 -7.01 -56.44 10.57
C GLU A 332 -7.90 -56.02 11.76
N GLU A 333 -9.11 -55.50 11.52
CA GLU A 333 -10.17 -55.62 12.54
C GLU A 333 -11.49 -56.01 11.89
N ILE A 334 -11.93 -57.19 12.28
CA ILE A 334 -13.10 -57.92 11.83
C ILE A 334 -14.34 -57.40 12.57
N ALA A 335 -15.45 -57.37 11.83
CA ALA A 335 -16.80 -57.02 12.22
C ALA A 335 -17.30 -57.53 13.58
N GLU A 336 -18.05 -56.68 14.28
CA GLU A 336 -19.50 -56.85 14.51
C GLU A 336 -20.20 -55.52 14.80
#